data_AF-A0A925J2X6-F1
#
_entry.id   AF-A0A925J2X6-F1
#
_cell.length_a   1.000
_cell.length_b   1.000
_cell.length_c   1.000
_cell.angle_alpha   90.00
_cell.angle_beta   90.00
_cell.angle_gamma   90.00
#
_symmetry.space_group_name_H-M   'P 1'
#
loop_
_entity.id
_entity.type
_entity.pdbx_description
1 polymer ?
#
loop_
_entity_poly.entity_id
_entity_poly.type
_entity_poly.pdbx_seq_one_letter_code
_entity_poly.pdbx_strand_id
1 'polypeptide(L)'
;MASPDYPVRKFFVNYDVEDVRERYSRLYAALVSDVLETLGYHHQCMASGIYPLLHTMKVAGPAFTAHGIATPSRDEKVHDIRLGMFGSMTDGCVQIRDTQGDTTCGHFGEISATAAAAHGCVGAVI
;
A
#
# COMPACT_ATOMS: atom_id res chain seq x y z
N MET A 1 20.28 20.75 4.95
CA MET A 1 20.33 20.14 3.60
C MET A 1 20.19 18.65 3.81
N ALA A 2 19.02 18.09 3.49
CA ALA A 2 18.73 16.65 3.60
C ALA A 2 19.69 15.82 2.73
N SER A 3 19.99 14.59 3.15
CA SER A 3 20.99 13.74 2.50
C SER A 3 20.42 13.18 1.18
N PRO A 4 21.15 13.18 0.05
CA PRO A 4 20.52 13.12 -1.28
C PRO A 4 19.96 11.77 -1.74
N ASP A 5 20.26 10.62 -1.11
CA ASP A 5 20.03 9.33 -1.77
C ASP A 5 19.34 8.29 -0.88
N TYR A 6 18.01 8.40 -0.73
CA TYR A 6 17.23 7.17 -0.66
C TYR A 6 17.00 6.68 -2.09
N PRO A 7 17.52 5.50 -2.48
CA PRO A 7 17.44 5.05 -3.86
C PRO A 7 15.99 4.81 -4.27
N VAL A 8 15.55 5.52 -5.30
CA VAL A 8 14.26 5.25 -5.94
C VAL A 8 14.33 3.91 -6.65
N ARG A 9 13.43 2.98 -6.29
CA ARG A 9 13.34 1.64 -6.84
C ARG A 9 11.99 1.46 -7.51
N LYS A 10 11.91 1.82 -8.79
CA LYS A 10 10.70 1.56 -9.58
C LYS A 10 10.56 0.07 -9.86
N PHE A 11 9.38 -0.46 -9.60
CA PHE A 11 8.98 -1.80 -9.99
C PHE A 11 7.98 -1.70 -11.14
N PHE A 12 8.14 -2.55 -12.15
CA PHE A 12 7.23 -2.60 -13.30
C PHE A 12 6.61 -3.99 -13.37
N VAL A 13 5.29 -4.02 -13.50
CA VAL A 13 4.56 -5.26 -13.77
C VAL A 13 4.57 -5.54 -15.27
N ASN A 14 4.40 -6.82 -15.63
CA ASN A 14 4.35 -7.29 -17.02
C ASN A 14 2.91 -7.38 -17.57
N TYR A 15 1.97 -6.65 -16.97
CA TYR A 15 0.55 -6.62 -17.34
C TYR A 15 0.02 -5.19 -17.25
N ASP A 16 -1.12 -4.92 -17.89
CA ASP A 16 -1.82 -3.64 -17.80
C ASP A 16 -2.49 -3.50 -16.42
N VAL A 17 -1.97 -2.58 -15.60
CA VAL A 17 -2.48 -2.36 -14.24
C VAL A 17 -3.93 -1.88 -14.25
N GLU A 18 -4.29 -1.00 -15.19
CA GLU A 18 -5.62 -0.39 -15.20
C GLU A 18 -6.69 -1.37 -15.68
N ASP A 19 -6.39 -2.19 -16.70
CA ASP A 19 -7.29 -3.28 -17.14
C ASP A 19 -7.56 -4.27 -16.00
N VAL A 20 -6.50 -4.72 -15.31
CA VAL A 20 -6.62 -5.62 -14.17
C VAL A 20 -7.43 -4.98 -13.04
N ARG A 21 -7.12 -3.72 -12.69
CA ARG A 21 -7.83 -2.97 -11.65
C ARG A 21 -9.31 -2.83 -11.96
N GLU A 22 -9.68 -2.48 -13.19
CA GLU A 22 -11.08 -2.32 -13.59
C GLU A 22 -11.85 -3.63 -13.43
N ARG A 23 -11.30 -4.75 -13.92
CA ARG A 23 -11.90 -6.07 -13.80
C ARG A 23 -12.09 -6.49 -12.34
N TYR A 24 -11.04 -6.36 -11.52
CA TYR A 24 -11.09 -6.78 -10.12
C TYR A 24 -11.98 -5.88 -9.26
N SER A 25 -12.10 -4.59 -9.58
CA SER A 25 -12.98 -3.66 -8.85
C SER A 25 -14.47 -4.01 -8.97
N ARG A 26 -14.85 -4.77 -10.02
CA ARG A 26 -16.21 -5.29 -10.22
C ARG A 26 -16.50 -6.54 -9.38
N LEU A 27 -15.49 -7.18 -8.80
CA LEU A 27 -15.63 -8.36 -7.96
C LEU A 27 -15.79 -7.97 -6.48
N TYR A 28 -16.12 -8.95 -5.64
CA TYR A 28 -16.00 -8.85 -4.20
C TYR A 28 -14.80 -9.69 -3.73
N ALA A 29 -14.12 -9.24 -2.67
CA ALA A 29 -12.85 -9.85 -2.25
C ALA A 29 -12.98 -11.34 -1.90
N ALA A 30 -14.11 -11.76 -1.30
CA ALA A 30 -14.32 -13.16 -0.95
C ALA A 30 -14.36 -14.08 -2.20
N LEU A 31 -14.89 -13.64 -3.35
CA LEU A 31 -14.85 -14.43 -4.59
C LEU A 31 -13.43 -14.72 -5.03
N VAL A 32 -12.55 -13.72 -4.91
CA VAL A 32 -11.13 -13.86 -5.25
C VAL A 32 -10.47 -14.83 -4.29
N SER A 33 -10.78 -14.75 -2.99
CA SER A 33 -10.31 -15.71 -1.99
C SER A 33 -10.73 -17.15 -2.31
N ASP A 34 -12.00 -17.36 -2.66
CA ASP A 34 -12.52 -18.69 -3.00
C ASP A 34 -11.79 -19.29 -4.21
N VAL A 35 -11.58 -18.49 -5.27
CA VAL A 35 -10.81 -18.94 -6.45
C VAL A 35 -9.36 -19.25 -6.09
N LEU A 36 -8.70 -18.40 -5.28
CA LEU A 36 -7.34 -18.64 -4.81
C LEU A 36 -7.23 -19.95 -4.01
N GLU A 37 -8.23 -20.28 -3.20
CA GLU A 37 -8.29 -21.54 -2.47
C GLU A 37 -8.37 -22.74 -3.42
N THR A 38 -9.16 -22.66 -4.50
CA THR A 38 -9.20 -23.74 -5.53
C THR A 38 -7.87 -23.93 -6.26
N LEU A 39 -7.03 -22.89 -6.31
CA LEU A 39 -5.68 -22.92 -6.89
C LEU A 39 -4.60 -23.37 -5.88
N GLY A 40 -4.97 -23.69 -4.63
CA GLY A 40 -4.05 -24.11 -3.58
C GLY A 40 -3.40 -22.96 -2.79
N TYR A 41 -3.84 -21.71 -3.00
CA TYR A 41 -3.37 -20.57 -2.24
C TYR A 41 -4.25 -20.35 -1.00
N HIS A 42 -3.83 -20.94 0.11
CA HIS A 42 -4.47 -20.73 1.42
C HIS A 42 -3.97 -19.45 2.09
N HIS A 43 -4.72 -18.93 3.07
CA HIS A 43 -4.35 -17.75 3.89
C HIS A 43 -4.13 -16.44 3.10
N GLN A 44 -5.00 -16.15 2.11
CA GLN A 44 -4.89 -14.96 1.25
C GLN A 44 -5.72 -13.76 1.72
N CYS A 45 -6.41 -13.90 2.86
CA CYS A 45 -7.17 -12.82 3.48
C CYS A 45 -6.35 -12.12 4.58
N MET A 46 -6.56 -10.82 4.73
CA MET A 46 -6.02 -10.05 5.86
C MET A 46 -6.59 -10.56 7.19
N ALA A 47 -5.87 -10.31 8.28
CA ALA A 47 -6.39 -10.54 9.62
C ALA A 47 -7.63 -9.68 9.89
N SER A 48 -8.48 -10.14 10.82
CA SER A 48 -9.60 -9.33 11.32
C SER A 48 -9.10 -8.02 11.92
N GLY A 49 -9.88 -6.94 11.77
CA GLY A 49 -9.52 -5.61 12.25
C GLY A 49 -9.20 -4.60 11.14
N ILE A 50 -8.98 -5.07 9.91
CA ILE A 50 -8.77 -4.20 8.74
C ILE A 50 -10.11 -3.98 8.03
N TYR A 51 -10.58 -2.74 8.02
CA TYR A 51 -11.87 -2.35 7.43
C TYR A 51 -11.71 -1.15 6.50
N PRO A 52 -12.54 -1.05 5.45
CA PRO A 52 -12.55 0.16 4.64
C PRO A 52 -13.11 1.34 5.44
N LEU A 53 -12.62 2.56 5.15
CA LEU A 53 -13.12 3.77 5.81
C LEU A 53 -14.61 4.00 5.54
N LEU A 54 -15.08 3.64 4.34
CA LEU A 54 -16.50 3.60 3.98
C LEU A 54 -16.84 2.20 3.45
N HIS A 55 -18.01 1.68 3.78
CA HIS A 55 -18.44 0.34 3.36
C HIS A 55 -18.53 0.13 1.84
N THR A 56 -18.52 1.20 1.05
CA THR A 56 -18.53 1.17 -0.42
C THR A 56 -17.12 1.17 -1.04
N MET A 57 -16.07 1.46 -0.27
CA MET A 57 -14.72 1.56 -0.80
C MET A 57 -14.17 0.19 -1.18
N LYS A 58 -13.54 0.13 -2.34
CA LYS A 58 -12.79 -1.00 -2.87
C LYS A 58 -11.52 -0.48 -3.52
N VAL A 59 -10.47 -1.30 -3.51
CA VAL A 59 -9.22 -1.00 -4.19
C VAL A 59 -8.64 -2.29 -4.77
N ALA A 60 -8.00 -2.18 -5.93
CA ALA A 60 -7.25 -3.26 -6.58
C ALA A 60 -6.04 -2.63 -7.29
N GLY A 61 -4.91 -3.34 -7.27
CA GLY A 61 -3.66 -2.89 -7.89
C GLY A 61 -2.46 -3.67 -7.34
N PRO A 62 -1.27 -3.52 -7.94
CA PRO A 62 -0.05 -4.12 -7.42
C PRO A 62 0.26 -3.60 -6.01
N ALA A 63 0.70 -4.49 -5.12
CA ALA A 63 1.06 -4.10 -3.75
C ALA A 63 2.39 -3.33 -3.73
N PHE A 64 2.39 -2.15 -3.13
CA PHE A 64 3.59 -1.43 -2.74
C PHE A 64 3.75 -1.54 -1.22
N THR A 65 4.69 -2.35 -0.76
CA THR A 65 4.81 -2.71 0.67
C THR A 65 5.72 -1.76 1.43
N ALA A 66 5.33 -1.42 2.66
CA ALA A 66 6.10 -0.62 3.60
C ALA A 66 6.04 -1.25 4.99
N HIS A 67 7.17 -1.30 5.69
CA HIS A 67 7.25 -1.79 7.06
C HIS A 67 7.69 -0.66 7.98
N GLY A 68 6.85 -0.33 8.96
CA GLY A 68 7.10 0.69 9.97
C GLY A 68 7.45 0.05 11.30
N ILE A 69 8.42 0.61 12.01
CA ILE A 69 8.82 0.19 13.35
C ILE A 69 8.69 1.41 14.26
N ALA A 70 8.00 1.26 15.39
CA ALA A 70 7.90 2.30 16.40
C ALA A 70 9.30 2.63 16.93
N THR A 71 9.67 3.91 16.91
CA THR A 71 11.01 4.35 17.31
C THR A 71 10.96 5.67 18.08
N PRO A 72 11.76 5.84 19.15
CA PRO A 72 11.92 7.13 19.81
C PRO A 72 12.87 8.06 19.04
N SER A 73 13.52 7.57 17.98
CA SER A 73 14.44 8.34 17.17
C SER A 73 13.75 9.50 16.46
N ARG A 74 14.39 10.67 16.47
CA ARG A 74 13.95 11.86 15.72
C ARG A 74 14.87 12.15 14.53
N ASP A 75 15.60 11.14 14.05
CA ASP A 75 16.54 11.29 12.94
C ASP A 75 15.82 11.80 11.68
N GLU A 76 16.27 12.93 11.15
CA GLU A 76 15.74 13.53 9.93
C GLU A 76 15.91 12.62 8.71
N LYS A 77 16.86 11.68 8.72
CA LYS A 77 17.02 10.68 7.63
C LYS A 77 15.77 9.81 7.42
N VAL A 78 14.91 9.67 8.43
CA VAL A 78 13.63 8.96 8.29
C VAL A 78 12.68 9.70 7.34
N HIS A 79 12.80 11.02 7.24
CA HIS A 79 12.08 11.83 6.26
C HIS A 79 12.48 11.48 4.83
N ASP A 80 13.79 11.32 4.58
CA ASP A 80 14.36 11.02 3.26
C ASP A 80 13.91 9.63 2.76
N ILE A 81 13.80 8.66 3.66
CA ILE A 81 13.23 7.32 3.36
C ILE A 81 11.80 7.44 2.85
N ARG A 82 10.97 8.26 3.49
CA ARG A 82 9.56 8.42 3.10
C ARG A 82 9.41 9.08 1.73
N LEU A 83 10.24 10.07 1.43
CA LEU A 83 10.26 10.72 0.11
C LEU A 83 10.67 9.73 -0.99
N GLY A 84 11.76 8.98 -0.76
CA GLY A 84 12.22 7.97 -1.71
C GLY A 84 11.24 6.80 -1.88
N MET A 85 10.50 6.43 -0.83
CA MET A 85 9.40 5.48 -0.88
C MET A 85 8.29 5.96 -1.84
N PHE A 86 7.81 7.19 -1.71
CA PHE A 86 6.81 7.74 -2.63
C PHE A 86 7.34 7.80 -4.06
N GLY A 87 8.58 8.26 -4.25
CA GLY A 87 9.24 8.26 -5.56
C GLY A 87 9.32 6.87 -6.21
N SER A 88 9.30 5.80 -5.41
CA SER A 88 9.40 4.41 -5.86
C SER A 88 8.05 3.77 -6.23
N MET A 89 6.92 4.42 -5.97
CA MET A 89 5.59 3.87 -6.25
C MET A 89 5.38 3.59 -7.74
N THR A 90 4.68 2.50 -8.03
CA THR A 90 4.26 2.13 -9.39
C THR A 90 2.86 2.67 -9.63
N ASP A 91 2.59 3.21 -10.82
CA ASP A 91 1.26 3.72 -11.15
C ASP A 91 0.20 2.62 -10.98
N GLY A 92 -0.91 2.99 -10.33
CA GLY A 92 -1.99 2.07 -9.99
C GLY A 92 -1.74 1.20 -8.75
N CYS A 93 -0.62 1.37 -8.02
CA CYS A 93 -0.33 0.54 -6.86
C CYS A 93 -1.24 0.82 -5.66
N VAL A 94 -1.34 -0.17 -4.77
CA VAL A 94 -1.97 -0.04 -3.45
C VAL A 94 -0.87 -0.09 -2.41
N GLN A 95 -0.78 0.95 -1.56
CA GLN A 95 0.17 0.94 -0.46
C GLN A 95 -0.30 -0.05 0.61
N ILE A 96 0.56 -0.99 0.98
CA ILE A 96 0.35 -1.92 2.09
C ILE A 96 1.38 -1.58 3.16
N ARG A 97 0.93 -1.05 4.30
CA ARG A 97 1.79 -0.71 5.43
C ARG A 97 1.57 -1.71 6.55
N ASP A 98 2.67 -2.27 7.05
CA ASP A 98 2.70 -3.00 8.30
C ASP A 98 3.19 -2.04 9.40
N THR A 99 2.35 -1.82 10.41
CA THR A 99 2.62 -0.95 11.56
C THR A 99 3.09 -1.72 12.79
N GLN A 100 3.28 -3.05 12.68
CA GLN A 100 3.55 -3.95 13.80
C GLN A 100 2.48 -3.89 14.90
N GLY A 101 1.25 -3.51 14.54
CA GLY A 101 0.14 -3.33 15.47
C GLY A 101 0.24 -2.09 16.35
N ASP A 102 1.11 -1.12 16.01
CA ASP A 102 1.20 0.14 16.74
C ASP A 102 -0.06 0.98 16.53
N THR A 103 -0.81 1.18 17.62
CA THR A 103 -2.04 1.99 17.66
C THR A 103 -1.85 3.32 18.38
N THR A 104 -0.61 3.69 18.70
CA THR A 104 -0.32 4.91 19.48
C THR A 104 -0.25 6.18 18.63
N CYS A 105 -0.22 6.06 17.30
CA CYS A 105 -0.14 7.20 16.39
C CYS A 105 -0.93 7.02 15.08
N GLY A 106 -1.18 8.13 14.38
CA GLY A 106 -1.78 8.14 13.05
C GLY A 106 -0.73 7.87 11.97
N HIS A 107 -0.65 6.63 11.50
CA HIS A 107 0.34 6.20 10.48
C HIS A 107 0.09 6.73 9.08
N PHE A 108 -1.16 7.10 8.78
CA PHE A 108 -1.60 7.59 7.47
C PHE A 108 -2.68 8.67 7.65
N GLY A 109 -2.62 9.70 6.82
CA GLY A 109 -3.50 10.86 6.89
C GLY A 109 -3.40 11.69 5.60
N GLU A 110 -3.98 12.89 5.60
CA GLU A 110 -4.11 13.74 4.40
C GLU A 110 -2.77 13.93 3.66
N ILE A 111 -1.73 14.38 4.33
CA ILE A 111 -0.42 14.62 3.69
C ILE A 111 0.14 13.36 3.03
N SER A 112 0.08 12.22 3.72
CA SER A 112 0.56 10.93 3.17
C SER A 112 -0.31 10.46 2.01
N ALA A 113 -1.62 10.66 2.08
CA ALA A 113 -2.57 10.32 1.03
C ALA A 113 -2.35 11.17 -0.24
N THR A 114 -2.23 12.48 -0.08
CA THR A 114 -1.95 13.43 -1.16
C THR A 114 -0.62 13.11 -1.84
N ALA A 115 0.43 12.84 -1.07
CA ALA A 115 1.73 12.46 -1.62
C ALA A 115 1.68 11.11 -2.35
N ALA A 116 1.02 10.10 -1.79
CA ALA A 116 0.88 8.79 -2.44
C ALA A 116 0.09 8.90 -3.75
N ALA A 117 -1.03 9.62 -3.75
CA ALA A 117 -1.87 9.82 -4.93
C ALA A 117 -1.10 10.56 -6.05
N ALA A 118 -0.28 11.55 -5.70
CA ALA A 118 0.58 12.24 -6.66
C ALA A 118 1.63 11.33 -7.32
N HIS A 119 1.94 10.17 -6.72
CA HIS A 119 2.87 9.16 -7.24
C HIS A 119 2.15 7.91 -7.79
N GLY A 120 0.87 8.05 -8.17
CA GLY A 120 0.12 6.99 -8.84
C GLY A 120 -0.50 5.94 -7.91
N CYS A 121 -0.41 6.10 -6.59
CA CYS A 121 -1.07 5.19 -5.65
C CYS A 121 -2.59 5.41 -5.65
N VAL A 122 -3.36 4.33 -5.72
CA VAL A 122 -4.84 4.36 -5.83
C VAL A 122 -5.57 4.02 -4.54
N GLY A 123 -4.83 3.65 -3.49
CA GLY A 123 -5.39 3.39 -2.16
C GLY A 123 -4.34 2.85 -1.20
N ALA A 124 -4.71 2.75 0.08
CA ALA A 124 -3.83 2.28 1.13
C ALA A 124 -4.53 1.32 2.10
N VAL A 125 -3.77 0.35 2.60
CA VAL A 125 -4.11 -0.57 3.70
C VAL A 125 -2.99 -0.42 4.73
N ILE A 126 -3.34 -0.12 5.98
CA ILE A 126 -2.41 0.35 7.03
C ILE A 126 -2.50 -0.54 8.27
#